data_AF-A0A536VFC5-F1
#
_entry.id   AF-A0A536VFC5-F1
#
_cell.length_a   1.000
_cell.length_b   1.000
_cell.length_c   1.000
_cell.angle_alpha   90.00
_cell.angle_beta   90.00
_cell.angle_gamma   90.00
#
_symmetry.space_group_name_H-M   'P 1'
#
loop_
_entity.id
_entity.type
_entity.pdbx_description
1 polymer ?
#
loop_
_entity_poly.entity_id
_entity_poly.type
_entity_poly.pdbx_seq_one_letter_code
_entity_poly.pdbx_strand_id
1 'polypeptide(L)' 'MKRIVLAALVFGGLVGCATSTLPTGGNVEQVDEAKVAAIERAAARSGVKVIWLRMPTKTAPADGG' A
#
# COMPACT_ATOMS: atom_id res chain seq x y z
N MET A 1 34.69 -39.67 17.74
CA MET A 1 34.11 -39.43 19.08
C MET A 1 33.47 -38.05 19.06
N LYS A 2 32.20 -37.92 18.68
CA LYS A 2 31.01 -38.00 19.55
C LYS A 2 30.98 -36.87 20.59
N ARG A 3 30.50 -35.69 20.15
CA ARG A 3 29.80 -34.69 20.99
C ARG A 3 28.64 -34.17 20.12
N ILE A 4 27.39 -34.61 20.29
CA ILE A 4 26.46 -34.27 21.39
C ILE A 4 26.37 -32.73 21.46
N VAL A 5 25.25 -32.04 21.24
CA VAL A 5 23.84 -32.44 21.23
C VAL A 5 23.03 -31.20 20.77
N LEU A 6 21.89 -31.46 20.14
CA LEU A 6 20.69 -30.64 20.01
C LEU A 6 20.85 -29.11 20.09
N ALA A 7 20.70 -28.44 18.94
CA ALA A 7 20.06 -27.12 18.89
C ALA A 7 18.64 -27.30 18.32
N ALA A 8 17.79 -27.96 19.10
CA ALA A 8 16.35 -27.91 18.92
C ALA A 8 15.85 -26.62 19.56
N LEU A 9 15.26 -25.73 18.76
CA LEU A 9 14.15 -24.82 19.11
C LEU A 9 13.92 -23.89 17.92
N VAL A 10 13.38 -24.47 16.85
CA VAL A 10 12.62 -23.70 15.86
C VAL A 10 11.36 -23.25 16.58
N PHE A 11 11.45 -22.08 17.22
CA PHE A 11 10.33 -21.39 17.86
C PHE A 11 9.44 -20.85 16.75
N GLY A 12 8.61 -21.74 16.19
CA GLY A 12 7.52 -21.44 15.25
C GLY A 12 6.38 -20.73 15.97
N GLY A 13 6.67 -19.57 16.57
CA GLY A 13 5.71 -18.65 17.15
C GLY A 13 5.35 -17.54 16.17
N LEU A 14 5.06 -17.89 14.92
CA LEU A 14 4.17 -17.07 14.11
C LEU A 14 2.76 -17.38 14.60
N VAL A 15 2.06 -16.37 15.10
CA VAL A 15 0.64 -16.06 14.92
C VAL A 15 0.24 -15.16 16.09
N GLY A 16 0.06 -13.88 15.78
CA GLY A 16 -0.35 -12.90 16.78
C GLY A 16 -0.07 -11.44 16.46
N CYS A 17 0.19 -11.06 15.20
CA CYS A 17 -0.08 -9.68 14.79
C CYS A 17 -1.60 -9.49 14.74
N ALA A 18 -2.23 -9.29 15.90
CA ALA A 18 -3.54 -8.69 15.96
C ALA A 18 -3.39 -7.24 15.50
N THR A 19 -3.42 -7.02 14.19
CA THR A 19 -3.62 -5.69 13.64
C THR A 19 -5.07 -5.34 13.96
N SER A 20 -5.26 -4.46 14.94
CA SER A 20 -6.57 -3.94 15.28
C SER A 20 -7.12 -3.19 14.07
N THR A 21 -8.05 -3.81 13.35
CA THR A 21 -8.85 -3.15 12.32
C THR A 21 -9.81 -2.20 13.02
N LEU A 22 -9.37 -0.95 13.18
CA LEU A 22 -10.29 0.15 13.44
C LEU A 22 -11.30 0.21 12.28
N PRO A 23 -12.62 0.31 12.55
CA PRO A 23 -13.59 0.55 11.51
C PRO A 23 -13.45 2.01 11.07
N THR A 24 -12.56 2.27 10.12
CA THR A 24 -12.42 3.57 9.49
C THR A 24 -13.52 3.69 8.44
N GLY A 25 -14.77 3.80 8.89
CA GLY A 25 -15.92 4.21 8.09
C GLY A 25 -15.78 5.69 7.74
N GLY A 26 -14.88 6.01 6.82
CA GLY A 26 -14.65 7.35 6.31
C GLY A 26 -14.19 7.28 4.86
N ASN A 27 -14.75 8.12 4.00
CA ASN A 27 -14.31 8.24 2.61
C ASN A 27 -12.80 8.49 2.60
N VAL A 28 -12.03 7.51 2.15
CA VAL A 28 -10.58 7.67 2.02
C VAL A 28 -10.35 8.46 0.73
N GLU A 29 -9.78 9.65 0.85
CA GLU A 29 -9.34 10.40 -0.31
C GLU A 29 -8.11 9.67 -0.89
N GLN A 30 -8.36 8.82 -1.89
CA GLN A 30 -7.30 8.04 -2.53
C GLN A 30 -6.87 8.75 -3.81
N VAL A 31 -5.57 8.81 -4.07
CA VAL A 31 -5.05 9.34 -5.33
C VAL A 31 -5.58 8.51 -6.51
N ASP A 32 -6.06 9.18 -7.54
CA ASP A 32 -6.49 8.57 -8.80
C ASP A 32 -5.27 8.38 -9.71
N GLU A 33 -4.54 7.29 -9.48
CA GLU A 33 -3.32 6.94 -10.22
C GLU A 33 -3.55 6.80 -11.73
N ALA A 34 -4.73 6.32 -12.14
CA ALA A 34 -5.07 6.16 -13.55
C ALA A 34 -5.15 7.52 -14.25
N LYS A 35 -5.78 8.51 -13.61
CA LYS A 35 -5.82 9.89 -14.11
C LYS A 35 -4.45 10.54 -14.13
N VAL A 36 -3.66 10.38 -13.07
CA VAL A 36 -2.29 10.91 -13.00
C VAL A 36 -1.46 10.37 -14.17
N ALA A 37 -1.45 9.05 -14.36
CA ALA A 37 -0.70 8.41 -15.44
C ALA A 37 -1.19 8.85 -16.84
N ALA A 38 -2.48 9.06 -17.02
CA ALA A 38 -3.03 9.56 -18.28
C ALA A 38 -2.54 10.98 -18.59
N ILE A 39 -2.54 11.86 -17.59
CA ILE A 39 -2.10 13.26 -17.73
C ILE A 39 -0.59 13.32 -17.96
N GLU A 40 0.20 12.55 -17.22
CA GLU A 40 1.65 12.49 -17.40
C GLU A 40 2.04 11.94 -18.78
N ARG A 41 1.33 10.92 -19.26
CA ARG A 41 1.54 10.38 -20.61
C ARG A 41 1.23 11.41 -21.70
N ALA A 42 0.16 12.18 -21.54
CA ALA A 42 -0.20 13.24 -22.48
C ALA A 42 0.85 14.35 -22.46
N ALA A 43 1.27 14.78 -21.26
CA ALA A 43 2.28 15.82 -21.09
C ALA A 43 3.63 15.41 -21.69
N ALA A 44 4.04 14.14 -21.52
CA ALA A 44 5.24 13.60 -22.13
C ALA A 44 5.20 13.66 -23.67
N ARG A 45 4.05 13.36 -24.29
CA ARG A 45 3.87 13.48 -25.76
C ARG A 45 3.91 14.92 -26.25
N SER A 46 3.51 15.86 -25.41
CA SER A 46 3.49 17.30 -25.72
C SER A 46 4.78 18.03 -25.32
N GLY A 47 5.74 17.35 -24.69
CA GLY A 47 6.95 17.99 -24.18
C GLY A 47 6.71 18.98 -23.03
N VAL A 48 5.59 18.85 -22.31
CA VAL A 48 5.20 19.73 -21.20
C VAL A 48 5.53 19.06 -19.87
N LYS A 49 6.02 19.84 -18.89
CA LYS A 49 6.25 19.36 -17.52
C LYS A 49 5.04 19.67 -16.65
N VAL A 50 4.49 18.63 -16.01
CA VAL A 50 3.37 18.77 -15.07
C VAL A 50 3.91 18.92 -13.65
N ILE A 51 3.39 19.90 -12.92
CA ILE A 51 3.65 20.09 -11.49
C ILE A 51 2.30 20.03 -10.77
N TRP A 52 2.15 19.11 -9.84
CA TRP A 52 0.91 18.90 -9.10
C TRP A 52 0.87 19.80 -7.85
N LEU A 53 -0.02 20.79 -7.84
CA LEU A 53 -0.34 21.56 -6.62
C LEU A 53 -1.35 20.82 -5.73
N ARG A 54 -2.25 20.06 -6.36
CA ARG A 54 -3.13 19.09 -5.72
C ARG A 54 -3.22 17.88 -6.64
N MET A 55 -3.02 16.70 -6.08
CA MET A 55 -3.07 15.46 -6.84
C MET A 55 -4.55 15.12 -7.16
N PRO A 56 -4.87 14.60 -8.35
CA PRO A 56 -6.19 14.07 -8.64
C PRO A 56 -6.50 12.95 -7.66
N THR A 57 -7.63 13.06 -6.96
CA THR A 57 -8.10 12.04 -6.02
C THR A 57 -9.45 11.52 -6.47
N LYS A 58 -9.71 10.26 -6.15
CA LYS A 58 -11.01 9.62 -6.25
C LYS A 58 -11.54 9.41 -4.84
N THR A 59 -12.82 9.70 -4.67
CA THR A 59 -13.53 9.34 -3.46
C THR A 59 -13.91 7.87 -3.59
N ALA A 60 -13.20 7.00 -2.87
CA ALA A 60 -13.62 5.62 -2.73
C ALA A 60 -14.58 5.52 -1.53
N PRO A 61 -15.68 4.76 -1.63
CA PRO A 61 -16.40 4.32 -0.45
C PRO A 61 -15.40 3.69 0.52
N ALA A 62 -15.56 3.97 1.82
CA ALA A 62 -14.68 3.44 2.87
C ALA A 62 -14.63 1.91 2.92
N ASP A 63 -15.63 1.28 2.30
CA ASP A 63 -15.85 -0.15 2.32
C ASP A 63 -15.44 -0.74 0.97
N GLY A 64 -14.32 -1.47 0.98
CA GLY A 64 -14.00 -2.41 -0.09
C GLY A 64 -15.16 -3.38 -0.25
N GLY A 65 -15.57 -3.60 -1.51
CA GLY A 65 -16.48 -4.69 -1.87
C GLY A 65 -15.85 -6.06 -1.64
#